data_AF-A0A2S6NBH0-F1
#
_entry.id   AF-A0A2S6NBH0-F1
#
_cell.length_a   1.000
_cell.length_b   1.000
_cell.length_c   1.000
_cell.angle_alpha   90.00
_cell.angle_beta   90.00
_cell.angle_gamma   90.00
#
_symmetry.space_group_name_H-M   'P 1'
#
loop_
_entity.id
_entity.type
_entity.pdbx_description
1 polymer ?
#
loop_
_entity_poly.entity_id
_entity_poly.type
_entity_poly.pdbx_seq_one_letter_code
_entity_poly.pdbx_strand_id
1 'polypeptide(L)'
;MIELAEVFRRFAADDRSAHGASMPPSHRRAIEDILNCRTAALGGQVWRCEVCHSAVFSFHSCGNRSCPKCHTPSPGLPTSRKRLAGTLASLAQTQEWLERRQAEMLPVPYFHITITVPADLRAVLRTHQREGYGALMQASAEAIIELARDPRYVGGTPAVLAVLHTWTQQLHFHPHLHCLVSGGGIAADGSTWHPARQNFLLPIKALATLVRGKFRALLRRK
;
A
#
# COMPACT_ATOMS: atom_id res chain seq x y z
N MET A 1 -21.04 0.68 16.56
CA MET A 1 -20.10 0.29 15.50
C MET A 1 -19.05 -0.58 16.16
N ILE A 2 -18.80 -1.79 15.65
CA ILE A 2 -17.82 -2.71 16.24
C ILE A 2 -16.42 -2.22 15.85
N GLU A 3 -15.54 -2.03 16.83
CA GLU A 3 -14.16 -1.64 16.60
C GLU A 3 -13.28 -2.88 16.35
N LEU A 4 -12.25 -2.76 15.50
CA LEU A 4 -11.33 -3.88 15.24
C LEU A 4 -10.63 -4.36 16.53
N ALA A 5 -10.36 -3.45 17.47
CA ALA A 5 -9.82 -3.81 18.78
C ALA A 5 -10.77 -4.71 19.58
N GLU A 6 -12.10 -4.54 19.45
CA GLU A 6 -13.09 -5.41 20.12
C GLU A 6 -13.08 -6.82 19.51
N VAL A 7 -12.95 -6.92 18.19
CA VAL A 7 -12.79 -8.20 17.50
C VAL A 7 -11.54 -8.92 18.00
N PHE A 8 -10.40 -8.24 18.09
CA PHE A 8 -9.18 -8.87 18.61
C PHE A 8 -9.29 -9.26 20.08
N ARG A 9 -9.91 -8.44 20.94
CA ARG A 9 -10.13 -8.83 22.34
C ARG A 9 -10.91 -10.13 22.47
N ARG A 10 -11.87 -10.35 21.57
CA ARG A 10 -12.71 -11.55 21.60
C ARG A 10 -12.05 -12.77 20.96
N PHE A 11 -11.31 -12.61 19.87
CA PHE A 11 -10.91 -13.75 19.03
C PHE A 11 -9.39 -13.91 18.85
N ALA A 12 -8.55 -12.95 19.25
CA ALA A 12 -7.11 -13.04 18.98
C ALA A 12 -6.41 -14.17 19.73
N ALA A 13 -6.93 -14.62 20.88
CA ALA A 13 -6.36 -15.75 21.61
C ALA A 13 -6.54 -17.06 20.84
N ASP A 14 -7.76 -17.31 20.36
CA ASP A 14 -8.10 -18.49 19.56
C ASP A 14 -7.34 -18.48 18.23
N ASP A 15 -7.29 -17.32 17.55
CA ASP A 15 -6.54 -17.15 16.30
C ASP A 15 -5.04 -17.38 16.50
N ARG A 16 -4.45 -16.89 17.60
CA ARG A 16 -3.04 -17.17 17.94
C ARG A 16 -2.82 -18.63 18.30
N SER A 17 -3.77 -19.31 18.94
CA SER A 17 -3.68 -20.74 19.21
C SER A 17 -3.67 -21.55 17.91
N ALA A 18 -4.60 -21.26 17.00
CA ALA A 18 -4.75 -21.97 15.73
C ALA A 18 -3.65 -21.64 14.70
N HIS A 19 -3.20 -20.39 14.64
CA HIS A 19 -2.38 -19.88 13.54
C HIS A 19 -1.09 -19.19 13.98
N GLY A 20 -0.85 -19.02 15.28
CA GLY A 20 0.26 -18.25 15.83
C GLY A 20 1.62 -18.68 15.32
N ALA A 21 1.86 -19.98 15.16
CA ALA A 21 3.13 -20.52 14.66
C ALA A 21 3.49 -19.99 13.25
N SER A 22 2.48 -19.76 12.40
CA SER A 22 2.64 -19.24 11.03
C SER A 22 2.46 -17.72 10.91
N MET A 23 2.09 -17.05 12.01
CA MET A 23 1.78 -15.63 12.01
C MET A 23 3.06 -14.78 11.98
N PRO A 24 3.23 -13.91 10.97
CA PRO A 24 4.40 -13.03 10.89
C PRO A 24 4.53 -12.12 12.13
N PRO A 25 5.76 -11.79 12.58
CA PRO A 25 5.97 -10.88 13.70
C PRO A 25 5.26 -9.53 13.54
N SER A 26 5.19 -9.01 12.32
CA SER A 26 4.49 -7.76 12.01
C SER A 26 2.99 -7.83 12.28
N HIS A 27 2.36 -8.99 12.09
CA HIS A 27 0.94 -9.19 12.38
C HIS A 27 0.70 -9.25 13.89
N ARG A 28 1.54 -9.98 14.63
CA ARG A 28 1.46 -10.03 16.11
C ARG A 28 1.58 -8.63 16.71
N ARG A 29 2.56 -7.86 16.22
CA ARG A 29 2.77 -6.46 16.63
C ARG A 29 1.57 -5.58 16.28
N ALA A 30 1.01 -5.72 15.08
CA ALA A 30 -0.16 -4.95 14.68
C ALA A 30 -1.37 -5.23 15.59
N ILE A 31 -1.63 -6.50 15.93
CA ILE A 31 -2.71 -6.88 16.86
C ILE A 31 -2.47 -6.22 18.23
N GLU A 32 -1.25 -6.31 18.77
CA GLU A 32 -0.90 -5.71 20.07
C GLU A 32 -1.04 -4.18 20.06
N ASP A 33 -0.53 -3.51 19.04
CA ASP A 33 -0.65 -2.06 18.87
C ASP A 33 -2.13 -1.64 18.80
N ILE A 34 -2.96 -2.38 18.06
CA ILE A 34 -4.39 -2.11 17.91
C ILE A 34 -5.13 -2.31 19.24
N LEU A 35 -4.81 -3.36 20.00
CA LEU A 35 -5.41 -3.62 21.32
C LEU A 35 -5.13 -2.49 22.32
N ASN A 36 -3.91 -1.93 22.28
CA ASN A 36 -3.47 -0.85 23.17
C ASN A 36 -3.86 0.55 22.69
N CYS A 37 -4.33 0.70 21.44
CA CYS A 37 -4.57 2.00 20.82
C CYS A 37 -5.64 2.85 21.54
N ARG A 38 -5.24 4.06 21.97
CA ARG A 38 -6.05 4.99 22.77
C ARG A 38 -6.59 4.35 24.05
N THR A 39 -5.70 3.70 24.79
CA THR A 39 -5.94 3.19 26.13
C THR A 39 -4.86 3.74 27.08
N ALA A 40 -5.05 3.57 28.39
CA ALA A 40 -4.07 3.98 29.39
C ALA A 40 -2.68 3.33 29.20
N ALA A 41 -2.60 2.20 28.50
CA ALA A 41 -1.33 1.50 28.22
C ALA A 41 -0.34 2.34 27.40
N LEU A 42 -0.82 3.32 26.61
CA LEU A 42 0.01 4.22 25.81
C LEU A 42 0.16 5.61 26.46
N GLY A 43 -0.30 5.77 27.70
CA GLY A 43 -0.41 7.06 28.36
C GLY A 43 -1.42 7.99 27.69
N GLY A 44 -1.42 9.24 28.12
CA GLY A 44 -2.32 10.24 27.59
C GLY A 44 -2.12 11.60 28.24
N GLN A 45 -3.03 12.49 27.89
CA GLN A 45 -3.07 13.88 28.33
C GLN A 45 -4.44 14.15 28.96
N VAL A 46 -4.44 14.96 30.02
CA VAL A 46 -5.68 15.37 30.71
C VAL A 46 -5.93 16.83 30.39
N TRP A 47 -7.08 17.09 29.80
CA TRP A 47 -7.55 18.45 29.55
C TRP A 47 -8.51 18.83 30.66
N ARG A 48 -8.35 20.02 31.24
CA ARG A 48 -9.30 20.55 32.22
C ARG A 48 -9.93 21.82 31.66
N CYS A 49 -11.26 21.89 31.69
CA CYS A 49 -11.96 23.12 31.35
C CYS A 49 -11.72 24.18 32.45
N GLU A 50 -11.34 25.39 32.07
CA GLU A 50 -11.13 26.47 33.04
C GLU A 50 -12.43 27.01 33.63
N VAL A 51 -13.57 26.80 32.95
CA VAL A 51 -14.89 27.31 33.36
C VAL A 51 -15.65 26.31 34.22
N CYS A 52 -15.86 25.08 33.73
CA CYS A 52 -16.65 24.07 34.45
C CYS A 52 -15.79 23.02 35.18
N HIS A 53 -14.46 23.16 35.14
CA HIS A 53 -13.49 22.27 35.76
C HIS A 53 -13.56 20.78 35.37
N SER A 54 -14.39 20.43 34.38
CA SER A 54 -14.48 19.08 33.84
C SER A 54 -13.14 18.64 33.27
N ALA A 55 -12.76 17.40 33.56
CA ALA A 55 -11.55 16.77 33.06
C ALA A 55 -11.89 15.79 31.93
N VAL A 56 -11.17 15.89 30.82
CA VAL A 56 -11.28 14.97 29.68
C VAL A 56 -9.93 14.31 29.47
N PHE A 57 -9.92 12.98 29.60
CA PHE A 57 -8.76 12.16 29.28
C PHE A 57 -8.68 11.91 27.77
N SER A 58 -7.50 12.12 27.21
CA SER A 58 -7.20 11.82 25.81
C SER A 58 -5.99 10.88 25.75
N PHE A 59 -6.22 9.60 25.47
CA PHE A 59 -5.16 8.62 25.35
C PHE A 59 -4.44 8.69 24.01
N HIS A 60 -3.13 8.41 24.02
CA HIS A 60 -2.31 8.41 22.81
C HIS A 60 -2.68 7.27 21.86
N SER A 61 -2.47 7.50 20.57
CA SER A 61 -2.73 6.50 19.52
C SER A 61 -1.49 5.67 19.24
N CYS A 62 -1.66 4.40 18.83
CA CYS A 62 -0.53 3.51 18.55
C CYS A 62 0.28 3.89 17.29
N GLY A 63 -0.28 4.70 16.37
CA GLY A 63 0.37 5.09 15.11
C GLY A 63 0.59 3.95 14.11
N ASN A 64 0.14 2.73 14.40
CA ASN A 64 0.34 1.59 13.51
C ASN A 64 -0.50 1.75 12.23
N ARG A 65 0.15 1.57 11.07
CA ARG A 65 -0.45 1.73 9.74
C ARG A 65 -1.69 0.85 9.46
N SER A 66 -1.88 -0.20 10.26
CA SER A 66 -2.98 -1.15 10.14
C SER A 66 -4.12 -0.86 11.12
N CYS A 67 -3.99 0.15 11.99
CA CYS A 67 -4.97 0.45 13.03
C CYS A 67 -6.08 1.37 12.52
N PRO A 68 -7.32 0.89 12.30
CA PRO A 68 -8.38 1.71 11.72
C PRO A 68 -8.68 2.95 12.57
N LYS A 69 -8.57 2.85 13.90
CA LYS A 69 -8.76 3.96 14.84
C LYS A 69 -7.72 5.07 14.70
N CYS A 70 -6.49 4.73 14.31
CA CYS A 70 -5.49 5.72 13.90
C CYS A 70 -5.78 6.25 12.49
N HIS A 71 -6.38 5.43 11.63
CA HIS A 71 -6.67 5.75 10.24
C HIS A 71 -8.01 6.44 9.96
N THR A 72 -8.86 6.57 10.98
CA THR A 72 -10.14 7.27 10.91
C THR A 72 -10.14 8.51 11.81
N PRO A 73 -10.92 9.55 11.48
CA PRO A 73 -11.11 10.70 12.36
C PRO A 73 -11.70 10.22 13.68
N SER A 74 -11.23 10.79 14.79
CA SER A 74 -11.89 10.58 16.08
C SER A 74 -13.23 11.32 16.05
N PRO A 75 -14.38 10.64 16.22
CA PRO A 75 -15.63 11.34 16.42
C PRO A 75 -15.55 12.16 17.72
N GLY A 76 -15.88 13.45 17.66
CA GLY A 76 -15.99 14.34 18.83
C GLY A 76 -14.83 15.31 19.09
N LEU A 77 -13.80 15.38 18.25
CA LEU A 77 -12.76 16.42 18.38
C LEU A 77 -13.08 17.64 17.49
N PRO A 78 -13.17 18.87 18.03
CA PRO A 78 -13.48 20.07 17.24
C PRO A 78 -12.49 20.32 16.10
N THR A 79 -13.01 20.66 14.93
CA THR A 79 -12.27 20.95 13.68
C THR A 79 -11.33 22.16 13.76
N SER A 80 -11.49 23.04 14.75
CA SER A 80 -10.65 24.24 14.95
C SER A 80 -9.26 23.94 15.50
N ARG A 81 -8.99 22.72 15.99
CA ARG A 81 -7.68 22.31 16.53
C ARG A 81 -6.90 21.40 15.56
N LYS A 82 -7.11 21.58 14.25
CA LYS A 82 -6.47 20.85 13.14
C LYS A 82 -4.93 20.86 13.12
N ARG A 83 -4.26 21.68 13.93
CA ARG A 83 -2.80 21.87 13.92
C ARG A 83 -2.03 21.49 15.19
N LEU A 84 -2.69 21.13 16.31
CA LEU A 84 -1.98 20.95 17.58
C LEU A 84 -1.97 19.54 18.19
N ALA A 85 -2.66 18.57 17.57
CA ALA A 85 -2.57 17.18 18.00
C ALA A 85 -2.07 16.36 16.82
N GLY A 86 -0.91 15.70 16.98
CA GLY A 86 -0.30 14.78 16.00
C GLY A 86 -1.11 13.52 15.69
N THR A 87 -2.44 13.61 15.72
CA THR A 87 -3.43 12.53 15.64
C THR A 87 -4.62 12.84 14.72
N LEU A 88 -4.54 13.87 13.87
CA LEU A 88 -5.56 14.16 12.83
C LEU A 88 -5.15 13.69 11.42
N ALA A 89 -4.15 12.83 11.33
CA ALA A 89 -3.34 12.74 10.13
C ALA A 89 -3.92 11.85 9.03
N SER A 90 -4.85 10.92 9.25
CA SER A 90 -4.94 9.75 8.37
C SER A 90 -5.88 9.82 7.15
N LEU A 91 -7.10 10.35 7.28
CA LEU A 91 -7.90 10.65 6.07
C LEU A 91 -7.27 11.82 5.31
N ALA A 92 -6.72 12.81 6.02
CA ALA A 92 -5.95 13.88 5.42
C ALA A 92 -4.71 13.35 4.69
N GLN A 93 -3.98 12.37 5.25
CA GLN A 93 -2.85 11.71 4.61
C GLN A 93 -3.26 10.92 3.37
N THR A 94 -4.38 10.20 3.44
CA THR A 94 -4.89 9.44 2.28
C THR A 94 -5.29 10.40 1.17
N GLN A 95 -5.99 11.47 1.52
CA GLN A 95 -6.42 12.51 0.58
C GLN A 95 -5.24 13.28 -0.01
N GLU A 96 -4.28 13.71 0.81
CA GLU A 96 -3.04 14.36 0.38
C GLU A 96 -2.22 13.43 -0.52
N TRP A 97 -2.14 12.13 -0.18
CA TRP A 97 -1.49 11.16 -1.04
C TRP A 97 -2.20 11.04 -2.39
N LEU A 98 -3.53 10.98 -2.41
CA LEU A 98 -4.33 10.93 -3.64
C LEU A 98 -4.12 12.18 -4.49
N GLU A 99 -4.19 13.37 -3.89
CA GLU A 99 -3.96 14.64 -4.56
C GLU A 99 -2.57 14.70 -5.20
N ARG A 100 -1.54 14.24 -4.48
CA ARG A 100 -0.18 14.14 -5.03
C ARG A 100 -0.08 13.17 -6.20
N ARG A 101 -0.69 11.97 -6.11
CA ARG A 101 -0.70 11.02 -7.24
C ARG A 101 -1.50 11.56 -8.42
N GLN A 102 -2.58 12.28 -8.16
CA GLN A 102 -3.41 12.88 -9.20
C GLN A 102 -2.68 14.02 -9.93
N ALA A 103 -1.90 14.83 -9.20
CA ALA A 103 -1.08 15.88 -9.80
C ALA A 103 0.06 15.34 -10.68
N GLU A 104 0.49 14.09 -10.46
CA GLU A 104 1.49 13.40 -11.30
C GLU A 104 0.87 12.81 -12.58
N MET A 105 -0.46 12.79 -12.70
CA MET A 105 -1.12 12.21 -13.87
C MET A 105 -0.98 13.11 -15.10
N LEU A 106 -0.50 12.50 -16.18
CA LEU A 106 -0.51 13.08 -17.52
C LEU A 106 -1.93 13.00 -18.13
N PRO A 107 -2.35 13.98 -18.95
CA PRO A 107 -3.64 13.99 -19.64
C PRO A 107 -3.62 13.07 -20.87
N VAL A 108 -3.42 11.78 -20.64
CA VAL A 108 -3.30 10.73 -21.67
C VAL A 108 -4.18 9.52 -21.31
N PRO A 109 -4.52 8.65 -22.27
CA PRO A 109 -5.11 7.35 -21.94
C PRO A 109 -4.17 6.54 -21.05
N TYR A 110 -4.72 5.65 -20.23
CA TYR A 110 -3.92 4.74 -19.39
C TYR A 110 -4.28 3.29 -19.66
N PHE A 111 -3.27 2.44 -19.55
CA PHE A 111 -3.40 1.00 -19.57
C PHE A 111 -3.26 0.45 -18.15
N HIS A 112 -4.06 -0.56 -17.86
CA HIS A 112 -4.00 -1.27 -16.59
C HIS A 112 -3.36 -2.64 -16.81
N ILE A 113 -2.16 -2.84 -16.28
CA ILE A 113 -1.42 -4.10 -16.37
C ILE A 113 -1.45 -4.77 -15.00
N THR A 114 -1.95 -5.99 -14.94
CA THR A 114 -1.89 -6.82 -13.72
C THR A 114 -0.79 -7.86 -13.85
N ILE A 115 0.11 -7.90 -12.86
CA ILE A 115 1.21 -8.88 -12.80
C ILE A 115 1.01 -9.75 -11.57
N THR A 116 0.87 -11.05 -11.80
CA THR A 116 0.56 -12.04 -10.76
C THR A 116 1.67 -13.07 -10.69
N VAL A 117 2.03 -13.49 -9.48
CA VAL A 117 3.00 -14.56 -9.26
C VAL A 117 2.33 -15.94 -9.26
N PRO A 118 3.04 -16.99 -9.70
CA PRO A 118 2.58 -18.37 -9.57
C PRO A 118 2.23 -18.75 -8.12
N ALA A 119 1.28 -19.67 -7.95
CA ALA A 119 0.82 -20.13 -6.64
C ALA A 119 1.97 -20.64 -5.76
N ASP A 120 2.91 -21.36 -6.35
CA ASP A 120 4.05 -21.98 -5.67
C ASP A 120 4.98 -20.96 -5.01
N LEU A 121 5.02 -19.72 -5.52
CA LEU A 121 5.86 -18.66 -4.94
C LEU A 121 5.17 -17.91 -3.80
N ARG A 122 3.84 -18.07 -3.62
CA ARG A 122 3.09 -17.26 -2.66
C ARG A 122 3.57 -17.50 -1.23
N ALA A 123 3.73 -18.76 -0.81
CA ALA A 123 4.19 -19.08 0.54
C ALA A 123 5.55 -18.44 0.85
N VAL A 124 6.50 -18.51 -0.09
CA VAL A 124 7.83 -17.90 0.03
C VAL A 124 7.73 -16.38 0.11
N LEU A 125 6.91 -15.74 -0.72
CA LEU A 125 6.74 -14.29 -0.66
C LEU A 125 6.05 -13.83 0.62
N ARG A 126 5.19 -14.66 1.21
CA ARG A 126 4.54 -14.36 2.49
C ARG A 126 5.53 -14.29 3.65
N THR A 127 6.57 -15.12 3.63
CA THR A 127 7.63 -15.13 4.66
C THR A 127 8.71 -14.07 4.37
N HIS A 128 8.99 -13.78 3.09
CA HIS A 128 10.01 -12.82 2.65
C HIS A 128 9.39 -11.57 2.01
N GLN A 129 8.46 -10.93 2.73
CA GLN A 129 7.62 -9.85 2.16
C GLN A 129 8.42 -8.66 1.64
N ARG A 130 9.39 -8.18 2.41
CA ARG A 130 10.17 -6.98 2.07
C ARG A 130 10.98 -7.20 0.80
N GLU A 131 11.72 -8.31 0.76
CA GLU A 131 12.60 -8.66 -0.33
C GLU A 131 11.81 -9.06 -1.57
N GLY A 132 10.82 -9.93 -1.39
CA GLY A 132 10.02 -10.53 -2.44
C GLY A 132 9.09 -9.54 -3.13
N TYR A 133 8.33 -8.74 -2.38
CA TYR A 133 7.44 -7.74 -2.98
C TYR A 133 8.24 -6.60 -3.61
N GLY A 134 9.33 -6.17 -2.98
CA GLY A 134 10.23 -5.18 -3.57
C GLY A 134 10.80 -5.67 -4.91
N ALA A 135 11.25 -6.92 -4.97
CA ALA A 135 11.74 -7.53 -6.22
C ALA A 135 10.63 -7.64 -7.28
N LEU A 136 9.40 -7.99 -6.90
CA LEU A 136 8.27 -8.08 -7.82
C LEU A 136 7.91 -6.72 -8.42
N MET A 137 7.87 -5.66 -7.59
CA MET A 137 7.59 -4.29 -8.03
C MET A 137 8.67 -3.77 -8.98
N GLN A 138 9.94 -3.97 -8.61
CA GLN A 138 11.07 -3.56 -9.43
C GLN A 138 11.11 -4.30 -10.78
N ALA A 139 11.01 -5.63 -10.77
CA ALA A 139 11.01 -6.43 -12.00
C ALA A 139 9.88 -6.03 -12.96
N SER A 140 8.70 -5.75 -12.40
CA SER A 140 7.52 -5.32 -13.14
C SER A 140 7.72 -3.96 -13.80
N ALA A 141 8.14 -2.95 -13.04
CA ALA A 141 8.36 -1.61 -13.56
C ALA A 141 9.48 -1.58 -14.62
N GLU A 142 10.61 -2.25 -14.34
CA GLU A 142 11.72 -2.33 -15.29
C GLU A 142 11.32 -3.03 -16.59
N ALA A 143 10.55 -4.13 -16.52
CA ALA A 143 10.11 -4.84 -17.73
C ALA A 143 9.14 -4.01 -18.58
N ILE A 144 8.23 -3.27 -17.95
CA ILE A 144 7.30 -2.35 -18.64
C ILE A 144 8.10 -1.25 -19.34
N ILE A 145 9.01 -0.59 -18.62
CA ILE A 145 9.80 0.53 -19.15
C ILE A 145 10.73 0.05 -20.28
N GLU A 146 11.42 -1.07 -20.09
CA GLU A 146 12.33 -1.63 -21.09
C GLU A 146 11.60 -1.95 -22.39
N LEU A 147 10.46 -2.64 -22.29
CA LEU A 147 9.71 -3.02 -23.48
C LEU A 147 9.06 -1.80 -24.14
N ALA A 148 8.56 -0.82 -23.38
CA ALA A 148 7.98 0.40 -23.95
C ALA A 148 9.01 1.26 -24.70
N ARG A 149 10.27 1.28 -24.27
CA ARG A 149 11.34 2.01 -24.96
C ARG A 149 11.66 1.47 -26.36
N ASP A 150 11.29 0.23 -26.67
CA ASP A 150 11.45 -0.33 -27.99
C ASP A 150 10.57 0.42 -29.02
N PRO A 151 11.14 0.99 -30.10
CA PRO A 151 10.39 1.70 -31.13
C PRO A 151 9.34 0.85 -31.85
N ARG A 152 9.45 -0.49 -31.79
CA ARG A 152 8.43 -1.41 -32.34
C ARG A 152 7.11 -1.34 -31.57
N TYR A 153 7.14 -0.83 -30.33
CA TYR A 153 5.97 -0.71 -29.46
C TYR A 153 5.62 0.76 -29.20
N VAL A 154 6.24 1.41 -28.22
CA VAL A 154 5.97 2.83 -27.89
C VAL A 154 7.12 3.73 -28.33
N GLY A 155 8.38 3.30 -28.21
CA GLY A 155 9.54 4.11 -28.53
C GLY A 155 9.88 5.19 -27.49
N GLY A 156 9.32 5.10 -26.29
CA GLY A 156 9.49 6.10 -25.23
C GLY A 156 9.43 5.50 -23.82
N THR A 157 9.82 6.29 -22.82
CA THR A 157 9.73 5.92 -21.41
C THR A 157 8.33 6.27 -20.88
N PRO A 158 7.51 5.28 -20.51
CA PRO A 158 6.18 5.54 -19.96
C PRO A 158 6.25 5.92 -18.48
N ALA A 159 5.21 6.58 -17.99
CA ALA A 159 4.94 6.67 -16.56
C ALA A 159 4.35 5.33 -16.07
N VAL A 160 4.81 4.86 -14.90
CA VAL A 160 4.33 3.62 -14.28
C VAL A 160 4.04 3.89 -12.80
N LEU A 161 2.77 3.74 -12.41
CA LEU A 161 2.35 3.70 -11.01
C LEU A 161 1.98 2.25 -10.66
N ALA A 162 2.76 1.60 -9.81
CA ALA A 162 2.53 0.22 -9.39
C ALA A 162 2.00 0.16 -7.95
N VAL A 163 0.89 -0.54 -7.75
CA VAL A 163 0.25 -0.77 -6.45
C VAL A 163 0.23 -2.26 -6.16
N LEU A 164 0.74 -2.66 -5.00
CA LEU A 164 0.76 -4.04 -4.54
C LEU A 164 -0.54 -4.38 -3.82
N HIS A 165 -1.22 -5.42 -4.29
CA HIS A 165 -2.31 -6.08 -3.58
C HIS A 165 -1.88 -7.49 -3.15
N THR A 166 -2.20 -7.88 -1.91
CA THR A 166 -1.77 -9.17 -1.33
C THR A 166 -2.89 -10.18 -1.15
N TRP A 167 -4.14 -9.77 -1.38
CA TRP A 167 -5.33 -10.58 -1.12
C TRP A 167 -6.34 -10.43 -2.26
N THR A 168 -7.08 -11.51 -2.52
CA THR A 168 -8.30 -11.44 -3.34
C THR A 168 -9.46 -10.85 -2.53
N GLN A 169 -10.58 -10.56 -3.21
CA GLN A 169 -11.82 -10.16 -2.55
C GLN A 169 -12.35 -11.21 -1.55
N GLN A 170 -12.06 -12.49 -1.80
CA GLN A 170 -12.40 -13.61 -0.90
C GLN A 170 -11.34 -13.83 0.20
N LEU A 171 -10.41 -12.90 0.38
CA LEU A 171 -9.32 -12.97 1.36
C LEU A 171 -8.41 -14.19 1.20
N HIS A 172 -8.23 -14.67 -0.03
CA HIS A 172 -7.17 -15.61 -0.35
C HIS A 172 -5.86 -14.86 -0.57
N PHE A 173 -4.78 -15.34 0.03
CA PHE A 173 -3.47 -14.73 -0.13
C PHE A 173 -3.01 -14.87 -1.59
N HIS A 174 -2.89 -13.74 -2.28
CA HIS A 174 -2.68 -13.64 -3.72
C HIS A 174 -1.90 -12.36 -4.04
N PRO A 175 -0.57 -12.34 -3.88
CA PRO A 175 0.23 -11.17 -4.21
C PRO A 175 0.23 -10.90 -5.72
N HIS A 176 -0.23 -9.72 -6.09
CA HIS A 176 -0.28 -9.21 -7.45
C HIS A 176 -0.06 -7.70 -7.47
N LEU A 177 0.40 -7.18 -8.60
CA LEU A 177 0.53 -5.75 -8.84
C LEU A 177 -0.54 -5.27 -9.80
N HIS A 178 -1.09 -4.11 -9.50
CA HIS A 178 -1.82 -3.28 -10.44
C HIS A 178 -0.91 -2.15 -10.89
N CYS A 179 -0.57 -2.12 -12.17
CA CYS A 179 0.25 -1.09 -12.77
C CYS A 179 -0.64 -0.21 -13.66
N LEU A 180 -0.77 1.06 -13.29
CA LEU A 180 -1.34 2.10 -14.14
C LEU A 180 -0.20 2.68 -14.98
N VAL A 181 -0.30 2.52 -16.31
CA VAL A 181 0.78 2.86 -17.25
C VAL A 181 0.26 3.86 -18.27
N SER A 182 1.01 4.95 -18.50
CA SER A 182 0.63 5.94 -19.49
C SER A 182 0.54 5.34 -20.89
N GLY A 183 -0.45 5.77 -21.68
CA GLY A 183 -0.68 5.38 -23.07
C GLY A 183 0.29 6.05 -24.04
N GLY A 184 1.58 5.96 -23.73
CA GLY A 184 2.68 6.59 -24.45
C GLY A 184 3.87 6.78 -23.52
N GLY A 185 4.96 7.35 -24.05
CA GLY A 185 6.16 7.62 -23.29
C GLY A 185 6.98 8.76 -23.88
N ILE A 186 7.86 9.33 -23.06
CA ILE A 186 8.76 10.41 -23.46
C ILE A 186 10.03 9.85 -24.13
N ALA A 187 10.47 10.48 -25.20
CA ALA A 187 11.73 10.17 -25.87
C ALA A 187 12.92 10.30 -24.88
N ALA A 188 14.03 9.63 -25.18
CA ALA A 188 15.19 9.59 -24.29
C ALA A 188 15.83 10.97 -24.04
N ASP A 189 15.68 11.89 -25.00
CA ASP A 189 16.14 13.28 -24.92
C ASP A 189 15.15 14.21 -24.18
N GLY A 190 13.99 13.70 -23.78
CA GLY A 190 12.94 14.47 -23.11
C GLY A 190 12.16 15.42 -24.03
N SER A 191 12.41 15.43 -25.33
CA SER A 191 11.89 16.45 -26.24
C SER A 191 10.49 16.13 -26.78
N THR A 192 10.19 14.84 -26.93
CA THR A 192 9.05 14.38 -27.72
C THR A 192 8.23 13.34 -26.97
N TRP A 193 6.90 13.46 -27.06
CA TRP A 193 5.96 12.45 -26.58
C TRP A 193 5.64 11.46 -27.70
N HIS A 194 5.82 10.16 -27.44
CA HIS A 194 5.41 9.08 -28.32
C HIS A 194 4.10 8.45 -27.81
N PRO A 195 2.96 8.67 -28.48
CA PRO A 195 1.71 8.06 -28.08
C PRO A 195 1.72 6.55 -28.38
N ALA A 196 1.13 5.76 -27.48
CA ALA A 196 0.86 4.36 -27.76
C ALA A 196 -0.32 4.20 -28.72
N ARG A 197 -0.49 2.99 -29.27
CA ARG A 197 -1.67 2.65 -30.07
C ARG A 197 -2.89 2.54 -29.15
N GLN A 198 -4.07 2.95 -29.63
CA GLN A 198 -5.28 3.10 -28.81
C GLN A 198 -5.61 1.90 -27.90
N ASN A 199 -5.49 0.68 -28.43
CA ASN A 199 -5.83 -0.55 -27.70
C ASN A 199 -4.63 -1.50 -27.52
N PHE A 200 -3.41 -0.96 -27.65
CA PHE A 200 -2.22 -1.79 -27.57
C PHE A 200 -1.04 -0.98 -27.02
N LEU A 201 -0.52 -1.44 -25.87
CA LEU A 201 0.69 -0.89 -25.27
C LEU A 201 1.89 -1.81 -25.51
N LEU A 202 1.83 -3.06 -25.03
CA LEU A 202 2.94 -4.01 -25.06
C LEU A 202 2.45 -5.44 -25.37
N PRO A 203 3.28 -6.29 -26.00
CA PRO A 203 2.96 -7.69 -26.19
C PRO A 203 3.08 -8.48 -24.87
N ILE A 204 1.96 -9.04 -24.42
CA ILE A 204 1.81 -9.73 -23.13
C ILE A 204 2.85 -10.85 -22.92
N LYS A 205 3.12 -11.68 -23.94
CA LYS A 205 4.07 -12.81 -23.82
C LYS A 205 5.51 -12.34 -23.61
N ALA A 206 5.92 -11.26 -24.28
CA ALA A 206 7.26 -10.71 -24.11
C ALA A 206 7.39 -10.07 -22.73
N LEU A 207 6.39 -9.29 -22.32
CA LEU A 207 6.34 -8.68 -20.99
C LEU A 207 6.43 -9.73 -19.88
N ALA A 208 5.61 -10.79 -19.95
CA ALA A 208 5.61 -11.87 -18.96
C ALA A 208 6.98 -12.57 -18.88
N THR A 209 7.66 -12.74 -20.02
CA THR A 209 9.01 -13.34 -20.08
C THR A 209 10.05 -12.45 -19.42
N LEU A 210 10.02 -11.14 -19.71
CA LEU A 210 10.93 -10.16 -19.10
C LEU A 210 10.72 -10.04 -17.60
N VAL A 211 9.47 -9.92 -17.14
CA VAL A 211 9.13 -9.87 -15.71
C VAL A 211 9.67 -11.12 -15.00
N ARG A 212 9.43 -12.32 -15.55
CA ARG A 212 9.93 -13.57 -14.99
C ARG A 212 11.46 -13.59 -14.90
N GLY A 213 12.15 -13.19 -15.97
CA GLY A 213 13.60 -13.14 -16.03
C GLY A 213 14.20 -12.20 -14.98
N LYS A 214 13.70 -10.96 -14.94
CA LYS A 214 14.13 -9.94 -13.98
C LYS A 214 13.81 -10.32 -12.54
N PHE A 215 12.61 -10.82 -12.28
CA PHE A 215 12.21 -11.24 -10.95
C PHE A 215 13.09 -12.37 -10.42
N ARG A 216 13.36 -13.39 -11.25
CA ARG A 216 14.30 -14.48 -10.92
C ARG A 216 15.71 -13.94 -10.62
N ALA A 217 16.18 -12.98 -11.41
CA ALA A 217 17.50 -12.37 -11.20
C ALA A 217 17.58 -11.59 -9.88
N LEU A 218 16.55 -10.81 -9.54
CA LEU A 218 16.49 -10.04 -8.29
C LEU A 218 16.41 -10.95 -7.06
N LEU A 219 15.64 -12.04 -7.13
CA LEU A 219 15.55 -13.02 -6.05
C LEU A 219 16.87 -13.79 -5.81
N ARG A 220 17.74 -13.92 -6.82
CA ARG A 220 19.05 -14.59 -6.66
C ARG A 220 20.13 -13.72 -6.02
N ARG A 221 19.93 -12.40 -5.97
CA ARG A 221 20.90 -11.43 -5.44
C ARG A 221 20.70 -11.12 -3.96
N LYS A 222 19.63 -11.63 -3.36
CA LYS A 222 19.23 -11.43 -1.97
C LYS A 222 19.23 -12.76 -1.24
#